data_AF-A0A3S3RQS6-F1
#
_entry.id   AF-A0A3S3RQS6-F1
#
_cell.length_a   1.000
_cell.length_b   1.000
_cell.length_c   1.000
_cell.angle_alpha   90.00
_cell.angle_beta   90.00
_cell.angle_gamma   90.00
#
_symmetry.space_group_name_H-M   'P 1'
#
loop_
_entity.id
_entity.type
_entity.pdbx_description
1 polymer ?
#
loop_
_entity_poly.entity_id
_entity_poly.type
_entity_poly.pdbx_seq_one_letter_code
_entity_poly.pdbx_strand_id
1 'polypeptide(L)'
;MKNNYPDQGQLLKLFITSLSTTYQQALSQQNNIEEHREAQKEIEMILKTTNTWREAYKAEQLMIPLLSETALHTVLSRQLMKAKRLGEDIDQYYTKQNEAAESEDDKRALLRQLTQDLQWHSEILRIKQHYIHRAWEIVSCAFFISFILFFSPSIIPWLQEWLEIIDAGKGRGLDIFTAITAGALGASFSMLIGLRSR
;
A
#
# COMPACT_ATOMS: atom_id res chain seq x y z
N MET A 1 -11.08 12.68 -14.29
CA MET A 1 -10.00 11.76 -14.68
C MET A 1 -10.23 10.43 -13.97
N LYS A 2 -10.70 9.38 -14.67
CA LYS A 2 -10.75 8.03 -14.09
C LYS A 2 -9.32 7.53 -13.98
N ASN A 3 -8.80 7.43 -12.76
CA ASN A 3 -7.53 6.78 -12.51
C ASN A 3 -7.68 5.30 -12.92
N ASN A 4 -7.10 4.96 -14.07
CA ASN A 4 -7.13 3.64 -14.66
C ASN A 4 -6.09 2.75 -13.97
N TYR A 5 -6.17 2.65 -12.63
CA TYR A 5 -5.31 1.73 -11.91
C TYR A 5 -5.74 0.30 -12.25
N PRO A 6 -4.81 -0.59 -12.61
CA PRO A 6 -5.15 -1.99 -12.82
C PRO A 6 -5.80 -2.55 -11.56
N ASP A 7 -6.89 -3.28 -11.75
CA ASP A 7 -7.60 -3.95 -10.67
C ASP A 7 -6.61 -4.79 -9.86
N GLN A 8 -6.63 -4.64 -8.53
CA GLN A 8 -5.71 -5.36 -7.63
C GLN A 8 -5.82 -6.87 -7.81
N GLY A 9 -7.01 -7.36 -8.18
CA GLY A 9 -7.22 -8.76 -8.53
C GLY A 9 -6.45 -9.19 -9.79
N GLN A 10 -6.34 -8.32 -10.80
CA GLN A 10 -5.56 -8.60 -12.02
C GLN A 10 -4.06 -8.63 -11.72
N LEU A 11 -3.55 -7.68 -10.93
CA LEU A 11 -2.15 -7.65 -10.53
C LEU A 11 -1.76 -8.90 -9.73
N LEU A 12 -2.63 -9.34 -8.81
CA LEU A 12 -2.41 -10.55 -8.04
C LEU A 12 -2.37 -11.78 -8.95
N LYS A 13 -3.29 -11.90 -9.91
CA LYS A 13 -3.30 -12.99 -10.89
C LYS A 13 -2.01 -13.05 -11.70
N LEU A 14 -1.55 -11.91 -12.23
CA LEU A 14 -0.29 -11.84 -12.97
C LEU A 14 0.90 -12.26 -12.11
N PHE A 15 0.93 -11.84 -10.84
CA PHE A 15 1.96 -12.25 -9.90
C PHE A 15 1.94 -13.77 -9.63
N ILE A 16 0.76 -14.35 -9.34
CA ILE A 16 0.60 -15.80 -9.15
C ILE A 16 1.02 -16.57 -10.40
N THR A 17 0.66 -16.10 -11.60
CA THR A 17 1.12 -16.71 -12.85
C THR A 17 2.64 -16.71 -12.95
N SER A 18 3.29 -15.58 -12.64
CA SER A 18 4.76 -15.49 -12.66
C SER A 18 5.42 -16.41 -11.63
N LEU A 19 4.83 -16.55 -10.43
CA LEU A 19 5.29 -17.48 -9.40
C LEU A 19 5.15 -18.92 -9.86
N SER A 20 4.01 -19.28 -10.47
CA SER A 20 3.79 -20.62 -11.02
C SER A 20 4.83 -20.97 -12.09
N THR A 21 5.14 -20.05 -13.02
CA THR A 21 6.21 -20.26 -14.01
C THR A 21 7.57 -20.47 -13.34
N THR A 22 7.90 -19.65 -12.36
CA THR A 22 9.18 -19.75 -11.62
C THR A 22 9.26 -21.07 -10.84
N TYR A 23 8.14 -21.52 -10.26
CA TYR A 23 8.06 -22.79 -9.53
C TYR A 23 8.26 -24.00 -10.44
N GLN A 24 7.61 -24.01 -11.61
CA GLN A 24 7.80 -25.08 -12.59
C GLN A 24 9.24 -25.15 -13.10
N GLN A 25 9.87 -23.99 -13.33
CA GLN A 25 11.28 -23.91 -13.71
C GLN A 25 12.19 -24.48 -12.59
N ALA A 26 11.96 -24.08 -11.34
CA ALA A 26 12.71 -24.59 -10.19
C ALA A 26 12.59 -26.13 -10.07
N LEU A 27 11.38 -26.68 -10.20
CA LEU A 27 11.15 -28.13 -10.15
C LEU A 27 11.91 -28.88 -11.25
N SER A 28 11.92 -28.36 -12.49
CA SER A 28 12.61 -29.01 -13.61
C SER A 28 14.14 -29.07 -13.45
N GLN A 29 14.72 -28.25 -12.59
CA GLN A 29 16.16 -28.16 -12.37
C GLN A 29 16.61 -28.88 -11.08
N GLN A 30 15.67 -29.39 -10.27
CA GLN A 30 15.95 -29.90 -8.95
C GLN A 30 16.15 -31.42 -8.97
N ASN A 31 17.36 -31.87 -8.61
CA ASN A 31 17.69 -33.30 -8.54
C ASN A 31 17.27 -33.97 -7.22
N ASN A 32 16.93 -33.20 -6.18
CA ASN A 32 16.62 -33.72 -4.83
C ASN A 32 15.18 -33.39 -4.41
N ILE A 33 14.22 -34.11 -4.97
CA ILE A 33 12.77 -33.85 -4.82
C ILE A 33 12.27 -34.15 -3.40
N GLU A 34 12.94 -35.04 -2.65
CA GLU A 34 12.42 -35.51 -1.37
C GLU A 34 12.59 -34.52 -0.22
N GLU A 35 13.67 -33.74 -0.21
CA GLU A 35 14.06 -32.88 0.92
C GLU A 35 13.08 -31.72 1.16
N HIS A 36 12.34 -31.29 0.14
CA HIS A 36 11.44 -30.14 0.21
C HIS A 36 9.99 -30.45 -0.18
N ARG A 37 9.60 -31.72 -0.08
CA ARG A 37 8.27 -32.20 -0.50
C ARG A 37 7.11 -31.50 0.22
N GLU A 38 7.28 -31.14 1.48
CA GLU A 38 6.24 -30.42 2.24
C GLU A 38 6.06 -28.98 1.73
N ALA A 39 7.16 -28.26 1.52
CA ALA A 39 7.13 -26.92 0.96
C ALA A 39 6.51 -26.91 -0.45
N GLN A 40 6.84 -27.89 -1.30
CA GLN A 40 6.25 -28.05 -2.63
C GLN A 40 4.73 -28.24 -2.57
N LYS A 41 4.23 -29.14 -1.70
CA LYS A 41 2.78 -29.33 -1.51
C LYS A 41 2.08 -28.05 -1.07
N GLU A 42 2.70 -27.31 -0.14
CA GLU A 42 2.15 -26.06 0.34
C GLU A 42 2.12 -24.99 -0.75
N ILE A 43 3.19 -24.85 -1.54
CA ILE A 43 3.24 -23.95 -2.70
C ILE A 43 2.15 -24.31 -3.70
N GLU A 44 1.99 -25.58 -4.06
CA GLU A 44 0.94 -26.01 -5.00
C GLU A 44 -0.47 -25.73 -4.50
N MET A 45 -0.71 -25.93 -3.21
CA MET A 45 -1.99 -25.60 -2.59
C MET A 45 -2.24 -24.09 -2.71
N ILE A 46 -1.28 -23.27 -2.29
CA ILE A 46 -1.33 -21.82 -2.37
C ILE A 46 -1.57 -21.38 -3.83
N LEU A 47 -0.79 -21.84 -4.81
CA LEU A 47 -0.96 -21.44 -6.21
C LEU A 47 -2.33 -21.80 -6.81
N LYS A 48 -3.03 -22.82 -6.27
CA LYS A 48 -4.37 -23.23 -6.73
C LYS A 48 -5.50 -22.46 -6.05
N THR A 49 -5.35 -22.09 -4.78
CA THR A 49 -6.43 -21.52 -3.96
C THR A 49 -6.26 -20.04 -3.62
N THR A 50 -5.08 -19.46 -3.87
CA THR A 50 -4.74 -18.11 -3.42
C THR A 50 -5.66 -17.06 -4.02
N ASN A 51 -6.23 -16.25 -3.14
CA ASN A 51 -6.91 -15.01 -3.49
C ASN A 51 -6.34 -13.79 -2.77
N THR A 52 -5.27 -13.96 -1.97
CA THR A 52 -4.68 -12.90 -1.17
C THR A 52 -3.19 -12.68 -1.45
N TRP A 53 -2.73 -11.45 -1.30
CA TRP A 53 -1.31 -11.10 -1.45
C TRP A 53 -0.42 -11.79 -0.42
N ARG A 54 -0.93 -11.96 0.81
CA ARG A 54 -0.20 -12.63 1.90
C ARG A 54 0.15 -14.07 1.55
N GLU A 55 -0.81 -14.81 1.00
CA GLU A 55 -0.59 -16.21 0.57
C GLU A 55 0.40 -16.27 -0.60
N ALA A 56 0.27 -15.39 -1.59
CA ALA A 56 1.21 -15.33 -2.71
C ALA A 56 2.65 -15.02 -2.26
N TYR A 57 2.81 -14.09 -1.32
CA TYR A 57 4.11 -13.77 -0.70
C TYR A 57 4.68 -14.93 0.11
N LYS A 58 3.83 -15.69 0.79
CA LYS A 58 4.25 -16.92 1.48
C LYS A 58 4.78 -17.96 0.49
N ALA A 59 4.09 -18.18 -0.65
CA ALA A 59 4.60 -19.05 -1.70
C ALA A 59 5.96 -18.59 -2.23
N GLU A 60 6.13 -17.29 -2.51
CA GLU A 60 7.43 -16.74 -2.95
C GLU A 60 8.56 -17.07 -1.96
N GLN A 61 8.31 -16.93 -0.65
CA GLN A 61 9.31 -17.24 0.38
C GLN A 61 9.60 -18.75 0.47
N LEU A 62 8.58 -19.60 0.36
CA LEU A 62 8.73 -21.06 0.37
C LEU A 62 9.48 -21.58 -0.87
N MET A 63 9.51 -20.81 -1.96
CA MET A 63 10.24 -21.17 -3.18
C MET A 63 11.74 -20.92 -3.09
N ILE A 64 12.21 -20.05 -2.18
CA ILE A 64 13.64 -19.67 -2.10
C ILE A 64 14.57 -20.89 -1.94
N PRO A 65 14.29 -21.85 -1.04
CA PRO A 65 15.12 -23.06 -0.91
C PRO A 65 15.13 -23.93 -2.17
N LEU A 66 14.08 -23.84 -3.00
CA LEU A 66 13.94 -24.63 -4.23
C LEU A 66 14.71 -24.04 -5.42
N LEU A 67 15.27 -22.83 -5.28
CA LEU A 67 15.99 -22.20 -6.37
C LEU A 67 17.34 -22.90 -6.61
N SER A 68 17.59 -23.23 -7.87
CA SER A 68 18.93 -23.59 -8.35
C SER A 68 19.90 -22.42 -8.12
N GLU A 69 21.19 -22.70 -8.05
CA GLU A 69 22.22 -21.67 -7.81
C GLU A 69 22.16 -20.53 -8.84
N THR A 70 21.98 -20.87 -10.12
CA THR A 70 21.87 -19.88 -11.20
C THR A 70 20.60 -19.03 -11.07
N ALA A 71 19.48 -19.63 -10.69
CA ALA A 71 18.24 -18.92 -10.44
C ALA A 71 18.35 -18.03 -9.19
N LEU A 72 19.03 -18.51 -8.14
CA LEU A 72 19.27 -17.77 -6.90
C LEU A 72 20.02 -16.46 -7.17
N HIS A 73 21.15 -16.50 -7.89
CA HIS A 73 21.91 -15.29 -8.26
C HIS A 73 21.07 -14.30 -9.06
N THR A 74 20.30 -14.81 -10.02
CA THR A 74 19.45 -13.99 -10.88
C THR A 74 18.34 -13.30 -10.09
N VAL A 75 17.66 -14.05 -9.22
CA VAL A 75 16.58 -13.52 -8.39
C VAL A 75 17.13 -12.54 -7.36
N LEU A 76 18.25 -12.85 -6.71
CA LEU A 76 18.89 -11.98 -5.73
C LEU A 76 19.33 -10.65 -6.34
N SER A 77 20.01 -10.67 -7.49
CA SER A 77 20.39 -9.46 -8.23
C SER A 77 19.17 -8.60 -8.58
N ARG A 78 18.09 -9.23 -9.06
CA ARG A 78 16.83 -8.54 -9.36
C ARG A 78 16.21 -7.91 -8.11
N GLN A 79 16.24 -8.57 -6.96
CA GLN A 79 15.70 -8.01 -5.72
C GLN A 79 16.59 -6.88 -5.17
N LEU A 80 17.92 -6.99 -5.27
CA LEU A 80 18.85 -5.91 -4.92
C LEU A 80 18.56 -4.64 -5.73
N MET A 81 18.27 -4.76 -7.02
CA MET A 81 17.84 -3.60 -7.82
C MET A 81 16.55 -2.94 -7.30
N LYS A 82 15.65 -3.72 -6.69
CA LYS A 82 14.43 -3.19 -6.06
C LYS A 82 14.71 -2.63 -4.66
N ALA A 83 15.75 -3.10 -3.97
CA ALA A 83 16.13 -2.63 -2.63
C ALA A 83 16.40 -1.12 -2.61
N LYS A 84 16.87 -0.54 -3.72
CA LYS A 84 16.95 0.91 -3.95
C LYS A 84 15.69 1.70 -3.61
N ARG A 85 14.51 1.07 -3.69
CA ARG A 85 13.22 1.69 -3.34
C ARG A 85 12.98 1.76 -1.83
N LEU A 86 13.68 0.96 -1.03
CA LEU A 86 13.58 0.93 0.43
C LEU A 86 14.32 2.11 1.09
N GLY A 87 15.32 2.66 0.41
CA GLY A 87 16.19 3.74 0.90
C GLY A 87 17.66 3.41 0.70
N GLU A 88 18.50 4.44 0.68
CA GLU A 88 19.93 4.29 0.38
C GLU A 88 20.67 3.45 1.43
N ASP A 89 20.37 3.66 2.72
CA ASP A 89 21.02 2.90 3.81
C ASP A 89 20.73 1.40 3.73
N ILE A 90 19.48 1.05 3.38
CA ILE A 90 19.04 -0.35 3.24
C ILE A 90 19.67 -0.98 2.00
N ASP A 91 19.71 -0.27 0.87
CA ASP A 91 20.37 -0.72 -0.35
C ASP A 91 21.87 -1.02 -0.12
N GLN A 92 22.57 -0.11 0.57
CA GLN A 92 23.98 -0.29 0.91
C GLN A 92 24.20 -1.48 1.85
N TYR A 93 23.30 -1.68 2.83
CA TYR A 93 23.35 -2.84 3.74
C TYR A 93 23.29 -4.15 2.94
N TYR A 94 22.28 -4.31 2.08
CA TYR A 94 22.10 -5.54 1.32
C TYR A 94 23.20 -5.77 0.27
N THR A 95 23.72 -4.70 -0.32
CA THR A 95 24.83 -4.80 -1.28
C THR A 95 26.09 -5.32 -0.60
N LYS A 96 26.47 -4.76 0.57
CA LYS A 96 27.63 -5.23 1.35
C LYS A 96 27.46 -6.66 1.83
N GLN A 97 26.27 -7.04 2.30
CA GLN A 97 26.00 -8.40 2.75
C GLN A 97 26.05 -9.41 1.61
N ASN A 98 25.64 -9.01 0.39
CA ASN A 98 25.76 -9.86 -0.79
C ASN A 98 27.22 -10.08 -1.20
N GLU A 99 28.06 -9.03 -1.11
CA GLU A 99 29.51 -9.14 -1.37
C GLU A 99 30.23 -10.00 -0.32
N ALA A 100 29.77 -9.97 0.93
CA ALA A 100 30.31 -10.77 2.03
C ALA A 100 29.79 -12.22 2.06
N ALA A 101 28.77 -12.56 1.27
CA ALA A 101 28.16 -13.89 1.27
C ALA A 101 29.01 -14.89 0.47
N GLU A 102 29.71 -15.77 1.18
CA GLU A 102 30.59 -16.78 0.58
C GLU A 102 29.82 -18.04 0.15
N SER A 103 28.79 -18.44 0.91
CA SER A 103 28.01 -19.64 0.62
C SER A 103 26.67 -19.33 -0.07
N GLU A 104 26.14 -20.32 -0.79
CA GLU A 104 24.81 -20.20 -1.40
C GLU A 104 23.70 -20.18 -0.35
N ASP A 105 23.92 -20.78 0.83
CA ASP A 105 22.97 -20.73 1.93
C ASP A 105 22.88 -19.34 2.57
N ASP A 106 24.01 -18.62 2.67
CA ASP A 106 24.02 -17.22 3.08
C ASP A 106 23.23 -16.34 2.09
N LYS A 107 23.39 -16.60 0.79
CA LYS A 107 22.63 -15.89 -0.26
C LYS A 107 21.14 -16.20 -0.20
N ARG A 108 20.75 -17.44 0.09
CA ARG A 108 19.33 -17.81 0.33
C ARG A 108 18.78 -17.10 1.56
N ALA A 109 19.53 -17.04 2.65
CA ALA A 109 19.12 -16.32 3.86
C ALA A 109 18.96 -14.82 3.58
N LEU A 110 19.93 -14.22 2.87
CA LEU A 110 19.88 -12.81 2.47
C LEU A 110 18.68 -12.52 1.57
N LEU A 111 18.44 -13.37 0.56
CA LEU A 111 17.29 -13.24 -0.34
C LEU A 111 15.98 -13.33 0.43
N ARG A 112 15.87 -14.21 1.42
CA ARG A 112 14.67 -14.35 2.26
C ARG A 112 14.40 -13.07 3.05
N GLN A 113 15.42 -12.53 3.70
CA GLN A 113 15.29 -11.30 4.46
C GLN A 113 14.92 -10.11 3.54
N LEU A 114 15.63 -9.94 2.43
CA LEU A 114 15.35 -8.87 1.47
C LEU A 114 13.94 -8.97 0.87
N THR A 115 13.50 -10.18 0.55
CA THR A 115 12.15 -10.42 0.03
C THR A 115 11.10 -10.05 1.06
N GLN A 116 11.30 -10.41 2.34
CA GLN A 116 10.41 -10.03 3.43
C GLN A 116 10.35 -8.50 3.61
N ASP A 117 11.48 -7.80 3.56
CA ASP A 117 11.52 -6.35 3.73
C ASP A 117 10.85 -5.62 2.56
N LEU A 118 11.06 -6.10 1.32
CA LEU A 118 10.35 -5.60 0.14
C LEU A 118 8.83 -5.81 0.24
N GLN A 119 8.40 -6.99 0.70
CA GLN A 119 6.99 -7.31 0.91
C GLN A 119 6.38 -6.40 1.98
N TRP A 120 7.07 -6.21 3.11
CA TRP A 120 6.66 -5.30 4.18
C TRP A 120 6.52 -3.86 3.70
N HIS A 121 7.51 -3.36 2.96
CA HIS A 121 7.46 -2.02 2.38
C HIS A 121 6.28 -1.85 1.41
N SER A 122 6.01 -2.85 0.57
CA SER A 122 4.85 -2.84 -0.33
C SER A 122 3.52 -2.75 0.43
N GLU A 123 3.41 -3.43 1.57
CA GLU A 123 2.21 -3.42 2.40
C GLU A 123 2.03 -2.07 3.10
N ILE A 124 3.13 -1.48 3.62
CA ILE A 124 3.10 -0.12 4.18
C ILE A 124 2.62 0.89 3.13
N LEU A 125 3.17 0.83 1.91
CA LEU A 125 2.77 1.73 0.84
C LEU A 125 1.28 1.58 0.51
N ARG A 126 0.78 0.34 0.44
CA ARG A 126 -0.63 0.07 0.21
C ARG A 126 -1.52 0.63 1.32
N ILE A 127 -1.17 0.40 2.58
CA ILE A 127 -1.91 0.92 3.74
C ILE A 127 -1.91 2.45 3.71
N LYS A 128 -0.76 3.07 3.45
CA LYS A 128 -0.64 4.53 3.34
C LYS A 128 -1.54 5.09 2.23
N GLN A 129 -1.53 4.48 1.04
CA GLN A 129 -2.39 4.89 -0.08
C GLN A 129 -3.87 4.77 0.27
N HIS A 130 -4.28 3.67 0.89
CA HIS A 130 -5.67 3.47 1.33
C HIS A 130 -6.09 4.51 2.36
N TYR A 131 -5.24 4.79 3.35
CA TYR A 131 -5.50 5.80 4.37
C TYR A 131 -5.58 7.21 3.77
N ILE A 132 -4.66 7.58 2.87
CA ILE A 132 -4.70 8.87 2.17
C ILE A 132 -5.98 9.02 1.37
N HIS A 133 -6.40 7.99 0.65
CA HIS A 133 -7.62 8.04 -0.14
C HIS A 133 -8.86 8.23 0.74
N ARG A 134 -8.98 7.43 1.81
CA ARG A 134 -10.09 7.54 2.77
C ARG A 134 -10.08 8.88 3.50
N ALA A 135 -8.90 9.39 3.88
CA ALA A 135 -8.77 10.71 4.49
C ALA A 135 -9.21 11.80 3.51
N TRP A 136 -8.84 11.69 2.23
CA TRP A 136 -9.26 12.64 1.20
C TRP A 136 -10.79 12.65 1.02
N GLU A 137 -11.44 11.48 1.02
CA GLU A 137 -12.91 11.38 0.97
C GLU A 137 -13.58 12.05 2.17
N ILE A 138 -13.13 11.74 3.39
CA ILE A 138 -13.71 12.30 4.63
C ILE A 138 -13.54 13.81 4.67
N VAL A 139 -12.32 14.31 4.40
CA VAL A 139 -12.04 15.74 4.42
C VAL A 139 -12.80 16.46 3.30
N SER A 140 -12.94 15.84 2.12
CA SER A 140 -13.75 16.40 1.03
C SER A 140 -15.22 16.53 1.43
N CYS A 141 -15.79 15.48 2.05
CA CYS A 141 -17.16 15.53 2.58
C CYS A 141 -17.31 16.64 3.64
N ALA A 142 -16.37 16.74 4.58
CA ALA A 142 -16.39 17.79 5.61
C ALA A 142 -16.29 19.20 4.98
N PHE A 143 -15.48 19.36 3.93
CA PHE A 143 -15.39 20.61 3.16
C PHE A 143 -16.72 20.94 2.49
N PHE A 144 -17.35 19.98 1.79
CA PHE A 144 -18.66 20.20 1.15
C PHE A 144 -19.76 20.55 2.15
N ILE A 145 -19.81 19.86 3.30
CA ILE A 145 -20.77 20.18 4.37
C ILE A 145 -20.51 21.60 4.92
N SER A 146 -19.25 21.93 5.20
CA SER A 146 -18.88 23.26 5.70
C SER A 146 -19.20 24.36 4.68
N PHE A 147 -18.99 24.08 3.38
CA PHE A 147 -19.34 24.97 2.28
C PHE A 147 -20.85 25.20 2.21
N ILE A 148 -21.66 24.15 2.23
CA ILE A 148 -23.12 24.27 2.21
C ILE A 148 -23.61 25.05 3.44
N LEU A 149 -23.11 24.72 4.63
CA LEU A 149 -23.48 25.42 5.86
C LEU A 149 -23.06 26.89 5.84
N PHE A 150 -21.88 27.22 5.31
CA PHE A 150 -21.44 28.61 5.21
C PHE A 150 -22.38 29.47 4.35
N PHE A 151 -22.88 28.91 3.24
CA PHE A 151 -23.82 29.61 2.35
C PHE A 151 -25.30 29.40 2.71
N SER A 152 -25.62 28.51 3.65
CA SER A 152 -27.01 28.16 3.93
C SER A 152 -27.88 29.32 4.42
N PRO A 153 -27.40 30.28 5.25
CA PRO A 153 -28.22 31.42 5.64
C PRO A 153 -28.63 32.28 4.43
N SER A 154 -27.74 32.43 3.45
CA SER A 154 -28.01 33.21 2.23
C SER A 154 -28.96 32.52 1.25
N ILE A 155 -29.05 31.19 1.30
CA ILE A 155 -29.88 30.39 0.39
C ILE A 155 -31.25 30.08 1.01
N ILE A 156 -31.31 29.95 2.34
CA ILE A 156 -32.46 29.45 3.08
C ILE A 156 -33.00 30.56 4.01
N PRO A 157 -34.03 31.32 3.59
CA PRO A 157 -34.51 32.49 4.33
C PRO A 157 -34.94 32.19 5.77
N TRP A 158 -35.62 31.07 5.99
CA TRP A 158 -36.06 30.68 7.34
C TRP A 158 -34.89 30.41 8.29
N LEU A 159 -33.73 29.97 7.78
CA LEU A 159 -32.55 29.71 8.59
C LEU A 159 -31.90 31.02 9.04
N GLN A 160 -31.87 32.02 8.16
CA GLN A 160 -31.40 33.36 8.49
C GLN A 160 -32.29 34.00 9.58
N GLU A 161 -33.61 33.98 9.38
CA GLU A 161 -34.57 34.49 10.37
C GLU A 161 -34.41 33.78 11.72
N TRP A 162 -34.24 32.46 11.72
CA TRP A 162 -34.02 31.68 12.94
C TRP A 162 -32.73 32.06 13.66
N LEU A 163 -31.62 32.23 12.93
CA LEU A 163 -30.33 32.65 13.48
C LEU A 163 -30.37 34.08 14.05
N GLU A 164 -31.17 34.97 13.46
CA GLU A 164 -31.37 36.35 13.94
C GLU A 164 -32.23 36.40 15.22
N ILE A 165 -33.22 35.51 15.35
CA ILE A 165 -34.11 35.42 16.53
C ILE A 165 -33.37 34.92 17.77
N ILE A 166 -32.42 33.98 17.61
CA ILE A 166 -31.66 33.37 18.72
C ILE A 166 -30.95 34.42 19.59
N ASP A 167 -30.60 35.58 19.03
CA ASP A 167 -29.91 36.65 19.74
C ASP A 167 -30.75 37.92 19.88
N ALA A 168 -32.07 37.76 20.02
CA ALA A 168 -33.03 38.86 20.23
C ALA A 168 -32.91 40.01 19.20
N GLY A 169 -32.60 39.68 17.93
CA GLY A 169 -32.52 40.65 16.83
C GLY A 169 -31.21 41.43 16.74
N LYS A 170 -30.16 41.06 17.49
CA LYS A 170 -28.84 41.73 17.45
C LYS A 170 -27.86 41.18 16.42
N GLY A 171 -28.26 40.17 15.63
CA GLY A 171 -27.45 39.63 14.52
C GLY A 171 -26.24 38.77 14.92
N ARG A 172 -25.86 38.69 16.21
CA ARG A 172 -24.64 37.94 16.60
C ARG A 172 -24.74 36.43 16.36
N GLY A 173 -25.95 35.87 16.33
CA GLY A 173 -26.16 34.46 16.00
C GLY A 173 -25.67 34.12 14.60
N LEU A 174 -25.92 35.01 13.63
CA LEU A 174 -25.42 34.89 12.27
C LEU A 174 -23.90 35.07 12.20
N ASP A 175 -23.35 36.05 12.91
CA ASP A 175 -21.90 36.31 12.97
C ASP A 175 -21.12 35.13 13.57
N ILE A 176 -21.63 34.54 14.66
CA ILE A 176 -21.02 33.37 15.30
C ILE A 176 -21.09 32.15 14.38
N PHE A 177 -22.26 31.92 13.76
CA PHE A 177 -22.43 30.80 12.83
C PHE A 177 -21.52 30.91 11.60
N THR A 178 -21.44 32.10 11.00
CA THR A 178 -20.54 32.37 9.86
C THR A 178 -19.07 32.26 10.26
N ALA A 179 -18.68 32.72 11.44
CA ALA A 179 -17.31 32.56 11.94
C ALA A 179 -16.93 31.08 12.14
N ILE A 180 -17.81 30.26 12.73
CA ILE A 180 -17.58 28.83 12.92
C ILE A 180 -17.47 28.10 11.58
N THR A 181 -18.42 28.35 10.67
CA THR A 181 -18.45 27.69 9.35
C THR A 181 -17.28 28.14 8.47
N ALA A 182 -16.88 29.42 8.51
CA ALA A 182 -15.67 29.91 7.85
C ALA A 182 -14.40 29.24 8.41
N GLY A 183 -14.31 29.07 9.72
CA GLY A 183 -13.21 28.36 10.37
C GLY A 183 -13.13 26.89 9.94
N ALA A 184 -14.28 26.19 9.93
CA ALA A 184 -14.37 24.80 9.48
C ALA A 184 -14.02 24.64 7.99
N LEU A 185 -14.48 25.57 7.14
CA LEU A 185 -14.16 25.61 5.71
C LEU A 185 -12.67 25.85 5.48
N GLY A 186 -12.06 26.81 6.18
CA GLY A 186 -10.62 27.08 6.10
C GLY A 186 -9.77 25.89 6.57
N ALA A 187 -10.15 25.26 7.69
CA ALA A 187 -9.44 24.10 8.23
C ALA A 187 -9.52 22.88 7.27
N SER A 188 -10.71 22.58 6.76
CA SER A 188 -10.89 21.48 5.80
C SER A 188 -10.17 21.73 4.47
N PHE A 189 -10.19 22.97 3.96
CA PHE A 189 -9.42 23.36 2.78
C PHE A 189 -7.90 23.21 2.99
N SER A 190 -7.39 23.65 4.14
CA SER A 190 -5.98 23.46 4.50
C SER A 190 -5.60 21.98 4.57
N MET A 191 -6.47 21.12 5.11
CA MET A 191 -6.24 19.67 5.14
C MET A 191 -6.26 19.05 3.74
N LEU A 192 -7.16 19.49 2.84
CA LEU A 192 -7.19 19.02 1.44
C LEU A 192 -5.89 19.36 0.70
N ILE A 193 -5.39 20.57 0.87
CA ILE A 193 -4.10 20.98 0.28
C ILE A 193 -2.96 20.14 0.87
N GLY A 194 -2.94 19.96 2.19
CA GLY A 194 -1.92 19.16 2.87
C GLY A 194 -1.92 17.68 2.47
N LEU A 195 -3.09 17.11 2.17
CA LEU A 195 -3.20 15.75 1.63
C LEU A 195 -2.79 15.66 0.16
N ARG A 196 -2.98 16.72 -0.64
CA ARG A 196 -2.54 16.77 -2.04
C ARG A 196 -1.01 16.85 -2.19
N SER A 197 -0.33 17.48 -1.23
CA SER A 197 1.13 17.62 -1.25
C SER A 197 1.89 16.39 -0.68
N ARG A 198 1.19 15.36 -0.19
CA ARG A 198 1.75 14.16 0.46
C ARG A 198 1.65 12.92 -0.43
#